data_AF-A0A0D3IFU7-F1
#
_entry.id   AF-A0A0D3IFU7-F1
#
_cell.length_a   1.000
_cell.length_b   1.000
_cell.length_c   1.000
_cell.angle_alpha   90.00
_cell.angle_beta   90.00
_cell.angle_gamma   90.00
#
_symmetry.space_group_name_H-M   'P 1'
#
loop_
_entity.id
_entity.type
_entity.pdbx_description
1 polymer ?
#
loop_
_entity_poly.entity_id
_entity_poly.type
_entity_poly.pdbx_seq_one_letter_code
_entity_poly.pdbx_strand_id
1 'polypeptide(L)'
;MVALFAASLAFTLPRPPPLGARPPSRLCLSATDVASASALLAAYDEGHRATAAQPGSEGLGGAISANAWAAEQPPAPLGEAVRALLAAAKPGDGRIMLGFCADDAASGVAALKAWVTSLGLPKGTLHGMDRDGVPLDMSTFGSVYIKYSSHSLSAGDPPGTAILSGYGGDFRGVYFNPQLPDGLFRQYAVLPLSHFPLAP
;
A
#
# COMPACT_ATOMS: atom_id res chain seq x y z
N MET A 1 -86.54 -3.65 26.13
CA MET A 1 -86.67 -3.32 24.69
C MET A 1 -85.91 -2.03 24.43
N VAL A 2 -84.60 -2.12 24.19
CA VAL A 2 -83.73 -1.01 23.77
C VAL A 2 -82.67 -1.59 22.82
N ALA A 3 -82.43 -0.87 21.74
CA ALA A 3 -81.87 -1.31 20.47
C ALA A 3 -80.38 -1.68 20.48
N LEU A 4 -80.04 -2.65 19.62
CA LEU A 4 -78.71 -2.92 19.06
C LEU A 4 -78.20 -1.68 18.29
N PHE A 5 -76.94 -1.31 18.53
CA PHE A 5 -76.08 -0.70 17.52
C PHE A 5 -74.68 -1.32 17.63
N ALA A 6 -74.29 -2.06 16.60
CA ALA A 6 -72.96 -2.62 16.44
C ALA A 6 -72.05 -1.57 15.79
N ALA A 7 -70.95 -1.21 16.45
CA ALA A 7 -69.88 -0.40 15.87
C ALA A 7 -68.74 -1.34 15.39
N SER A 8 -68.57 -1.43 14.08
CA SER A 8 -67.52 -2.21 13.43
C SER A 8 -66.21 -1.41 13.45
N LEU A 9 -65.21 -1.89 14.20
CA LEU A 9 -63.84 -1.37 14.17
C LEU A 9 -63.16 -1.88 12.90
N ALA A 10 -63.00 -1.02 11.89
CA ALA A 10 -62.21 -1.31 10.70
C ALA A 10 -60.72 -1.21 11.04
N PHE A 11 -60.03 -2.34 10.98
CA PHE A 11 -58.57 -2.47 11.08
C PHE A 11 -57.95 -1.92 9.79
N THR A 12 -57.35 -0.72 9.83
CA THR A 12 -56.58 -0.19 8.70
C THR A 12 -55.22 -0.86 8.64
N LEU A 13 -55.03 -1.76 7.67
CA LEU A 13 -53.72 -2.30 7.34
C LEU A 13 -52.81 -1.19 6.77
N PRO A 14 -51.52 -1.14 7.14
CA PRO A 14 -50.60 -0.14 6.61
C PRO A 14 -50.39 -0.37 5.10
N ARG A 15 -50.42 0.74 4.36
CA ARG A 15 -50.24 0.79 2.90
C ARG A 15 -48.82 0.31 2.55
N PRO A 16 -48.65 -0.56 1.54
CA PRO A 16 -47.32 -0.89 1.05
C PRO A 16 -46.63 0.37 0.49
N PRO A 17 -45.32 0.52 0.68
CA PRO A 17 -44.59 1.68 0.18
C PRO A 17 -44.62 1.69 -1.36
N PRO A 18 -44.56 2.89 -1.98
CA PRO A 18 -44.53 2.99 -3.43
C PRO A 18 -43.29 2.27 -4.00
N LEU A 19 -43.53 1.45 -5.02
CA LEU A 19 -42.51 0.87 -5.90
C LEU A 19 -41.74 2.02 -6.57
N GLY A 20 -40.60 2.40 -5.99
CA GLY A 20 -39.80 3.53 -6.48
C GLY A 20 -38.87 4.18 -5.45
N ALA A 21 -38.99 3.84 -4.17
CA ALA A 21 -38.02 4.29 -3.16
C ALA A 21 -36.69 3.54 -3.33
N ARG A 22 -35.76 4.16 -4.05
CA ARG A 22 -34.35 3.76 -4.08
C ARG A 22 -33.85 3.75 -2.62
N PRO A 23 -33.28 2.65 -2.12
CA PRO A 23 -32.74 2.64 -0.76
C PRO A 23 -31.71 3.77 -0.64
N PRO A 24 -31.57 4.42 0.52
CA PRO A 24 -30.48 5.35 0.74
C PRO A 24 -29.21 4.62 0.35
N SER A 25 -28.51 5.17 -0.65
CA SER A 25 -27.21 4.69 -1.10
C SER A 25 -26.42 4.33 0.14
N ARG A 26 -26.02 3.06 0.23
CA ARG A 26 -25.03 2.61 1.21
C ARG A 26 -23.98 3.71 1.29
N LEU A 27 -23.77 4.23 2.49
CA LEU A 27 -22.65 5.12 2.81
C LEU A 27 -21.46 4.65 1.98
N CYS A 28 -21.13 5.43 0.94
CA CYS A 28 -19.90 5.22 0.20
C CYS A 28 -18.82 5.18 1.26
N LEU A 29 -18.11 4.05 1.39
CA LEU A 29 -16.75 4.10 1.89
C LEU A 29 -16.12 5.29 1.17
N SER A 30 -15.79 6.35 1.89
CA SER A 30 -15.20 7.54 1.28
C SER A 30 -13.90 7.06 0.67
N ALA A 31 -13.88 6.88 -0.65
CA ALA A 31 -12.66 6.62 -1.38
C ALA A 31 -11.71 7.75 -0.99
N THR A 32 -10.60 7.42 -0.32
CA THR A 32 -9.56 8.41 -0.01
C THR A 32 -9.20 9.07 -1.34
N ASP A 33 -9.48 10.36 -1.46
CA ASP A 33 -9.11 11.09 -2.67
C ASP A 33 -7.58 11.24 -2.74
N VAL A 34 -7.07 11.56 -3.94
CA VAL A 34 -5.63 11.61 -4.22
C VAL A 34 -4.91 12.63 -3.33
N ALA A 35 -5.56 13.76 -3.02
CA ALA A 35 -4.99 14.80 -2.19
C ALA A 35 -4.86 14.33 -0.73
N SER A 36 -5.91 13.72 -0.19
CA SER A 36 -5.93 13.16 1.16
C SER A 36 -4.95 12.01 1.32
N ALA A 37 -4.88 11.12 0.33
CA ALA A 37 -3.90 10.03 0.30
C ALA A 37 -2.47 10.55 0.26
N SER A 38 -2.22 11.57 -0.58
CA SER A 38 -0.90 12.23 -0.66
C SER A 38 -0.53 12.90 0.65
N ALA A 39 -1.47 13.61 1.28
CA ALA A 39 -1.26 14.28 2.55
C ALA A 39 -0.98 13.29 3.69
N LEU A 40 -1.70 12.17 3.74
CA LEU A 40 -1.49 11.12 4.73
C LEU A 40 -0.09 10.53 4.62
N LEU A 41 0.33 10.12 3.41
CA LEU A 41 1.66 9.54 3.22
C LEU A 41 2.78 10.58 3.39
N ALA A 42 2.53 11.85 3.07
CA ALA A 42 3.47 12.93 3.35
C ALA A 42 3.63 13.19 4.86
N ALA A 43 2.52 13.14 5.63
CA ALA A 43 2.58 13.27 7.08
C ALA A 43 3.31 12.08 7.74
N TYR A 44 3.08 10.86 7.24
CA TYR A 44 3.87 9.70 7.65
C TYR A 44 5.36 9.88 7.35
N ASP A 45 5.69 10.32 6.12
CA ASP A 45 7.07 10.55 5.69
C ASP A 45 7.78 11.62 6.56
N GLU A 46 7.08 12.70 6.89
CA GLU A 46 7.58 13.73 7.79
C GLU A 46 7.81 13.18 9.21
N GLY A 47 6.87 12.43 9.77
CA GLY A 47 7.03 11.80 11.08
C GLY A 47 8.21 10.83 11.13
N HIS A 48 8.36 10.00 10.09
CA HIS A 48 9.46 9.06 9.95
C HIS A 48 10.82 9.78 9.90
N ARG A 49 10.94 10.83 9.07
CA ARG A 49 12.16 11.64 8.98
C ARG A 49 12.44 12.40 10.27
N ALA A 50 11.41 12.95 10.91
CA ALA A 50 11.54 13.67 12.17
C ALA A 50 12.11 12.75 13.25
N THR A 51 11.59 11.52 13.37
CA THR A 51 12.14 10.50 14.28
C THR A 51 13.59 10.18 13.94
N ALA A 52 13.92 9.97 12.67
CA ALA A 52 15.29 9.69 12.24
C ALA A 52 16.28 10.82 12.58
N ALA A 53 15.82 12.08 12.54
CA ALA A 53 16.65 13.26 12.76
C ALA A 53 16.78 13.69 14.24
N GLN A 54 16.09 13.03 15.18
CA GLN A 54 16.16 13.39 16.59
C GLN A 54 17.57 13.16 17.18
N PRO A 55 18.04 14.02 18.10
CA PRO A 55 19.25 13.75 18.86
C PRO A 55 19.12 12.44 19.63
N GLY A 56 20.07 11.53 19.44
CA GLY A 56 20.08 10.21 20.08
C GLY A 56 19.37 9.10 19.31
N SER A 57 18.85 9.37 18.11
CA SER A 57 18.32 8.33 17.23
C SER A 57 19.41 7.33 16.82
N GLU A 58 19.03 6.06 16.78
CA GLU A 58 19.94 4.92 16.59
C GLU A 58 20.03 4.47 15.13
N GLY A 59 21.15 3.82 14.80
CA GLY A 59 21.43 3.31 13.45
C GLY A 59 21.88 4.38 12.46
N LEU A 60 22.37 3.94 11.31
CA LEU A 60 22.84 4.81 10.24
C LEU A 60 21.72 5.75 9.78
N GLY A 61 21.92 7.05 10.03
CA GLY A 61 20.93 8.08 9.71
C GLY A 61 19.66 8.04 10.57
N GLY A 62 19.72 7.46 11.78
CA GLY A 62 18.58 7.34 12.69
C GLY A 62 17.56 6.26 12.30
N ALA A 63 17.96 5.36 11.40
CA ALA A 63 17.06 4.40 10.78
C ALA A 63 16.46 3.39 11.76
N ILE A 64 17.19 2.94 12.77
CA ILE A 64 16.66 1.96 13.74
C ILE A 64 15.51 2.58 14.51
N SER A 65 15.66 3.82 15.00
CA SER A 65 14.59 4.55 15.67
C SER A 65 13.41 4.82 14.74
N ALA A 66 13.67 5.18 13.48
CA ALA A 66 12.61 5.42 12.50
C ALA A 66 11.83 4.15 12.14
N ASN A 67 12.51 2.99 12.01
CA ASN A 67 11.87 1.69 11.79
C ASN A 67 10.98 1.29 12.97
N ALA A 68 11.44 1.53 14.22
CA ALA A 68 10.65 1.27 15.41
C ALA A 68 9.37 2.13 15.45
N TRP A 69 9.50 3.42 15.17
CA TRP A 69 8.36 4.34 15.04
C TRP A 69 7.39 3.90 13.93
N ALA A 70 7.91 3.44 12.78
CA ALA A 70 7.10 2.96 11.66
C ALA A 70 6.23 1.76 12.05
N ALA A 71 6.75 0.86 12.89
CA ALA A 71 6.03 -0.33 13.37
C ALA A 71 4.83 0.00 14.27
N GLU A 72 4.82 1.19 14.88
CA GLU A 72 3.71 1.68 15.72
C GLU A 72 2.61 2.37 14.91
N GLN A 73 2.85 2.67 13.62
CA GLN A 73 1.87 3.38 12.80
C GLN A 73 0.73 2.46 12.36
N PRO A 74 -0.52 2.96 12.31
CA PRO A 74 -1.67 2.15 11.93
C PRO A 74 -1.57 1.72 10.45
N PRO A 75 -1.59 0.41 10.14
CA PRO A 75 -1.32 -0.05 8.79
C PRO A 75 -2.45 0.24 7.80
N ALA A 76 -3.72 0.16 8.24
CA ALA A 76 -4.87 0.24 7.33
C ALA A 76 -4.97 1.58 6.58
N PRO A 77 -4.91 2.76 7.23
CA PRO A 77 -5.03 4.05 6.54
C PRO A 77 -3.92 4.27 5.51
N LEU A 78 -2.68 3.89 5.86
CA LEU A 78 -1.53 4.02 4.95
C LEU A 78 -1.69 3.11 3.72
N GLY A 79 -2.24 1.90 3.92
CA GLY A 79 -2.46 0.95 2.83
C GLY A 79 -3.55 1.41 1.87
N GLU A 80 -4.61 2.02 2.39
CA GLU A 80 -5.66 2.67 1.60
C GLU A 80 -5.11 3.85 0.80
N ALA A 81 -4.26 4.68 1.40
CA ALA A 81 -3.60 5.79 0.71
C ALA A 81 -2.69 5.31 -0.43
N VAL A 82 -1.89 4.25 -0.21
CA VAL A 82 -1.08 3.64 -1.28
C VAL A 82 -1.96 3.16 -2.44
N ARG A 83 -3.09 2.48 -2.15
CA ARG A 83 -4.03 2.03 -3.19
C ARG A 83 -4.69 3.20 -3.93
N ALA A 84 -5.02 4.28 -3.25
CA ALA A 84 -5.59 5.47 -3.86
C ALA A 84 -4.60 6.14 -4.83
N LEU A 85 -3.34 6.31 -4.42
CA LEU A 85 -2.30 6.86 -5.30
C LEU A 85 -1.95 5.93 -6.46
N LEU A 86 -1.96 4.62 -6.23
CA LEU A 86 -1.85 3.63 -7.31
C LEU A 86 -2.97 3.78 -8.34
N ALA A 87 -4.22 3.90 -7.90
CA ALA A 87 -5.36 4.08 -8.80
C ALA A 87 -5.23 5.38 -9.62
N ALA A 88 -4.68 6.43 -9.03
CA ALA A 88 -4.42 7.70 -9.69
C ALA A 88 -3.23 7.69 -10.65
N ALA A 89 -2.25 6.80 -10.44
CA ALA A 89 -1.11 6.62 -11.33
C ALA A 89 -1.45 5.78 -12.57
N LYS A 90 -2.46 4.90 -12.52
CA LYS A 90 -2.81 4.00 -13.64
C LYS A 90 -3.17 4.73 -14.94
N PRO A 91 -3.94 5.84 -14.95
CA PRO A 91 -4.21 6.59 -16.17
C PRO A 91 -2.94 7.25 -16.73
N GLY A 92 -2.70 7.13 -18.04
CA GLY A 92 -1.67 7.93 -18.74
C GLY A 92 -0.22 7.43 -18.60
N ASP A 93 0.00 6.12 -18.57
CA ASP A 93 1.33 5.50 -18.47
C ASP A 93 2.10 5.89 -17.19
N GLY A 94 1.38 6.13 -16.08
CA GLY A 94 2.04 6.38 -14.80
C GLY A 94 2.73 5.13 -14.25
N ARG A 95 3.93 5.34 -13.71
CA ARG A 95 4.81 4.30 -13.17
C ARG A 95 4.73 4.22 -11.65
N ILE A 96 4.76 3.01 -11.12
CA ILE A 96 5.02 2.73 -9.70
C ILE A 96 6.43 2.18 -9.58
N MET A 97 7.26 2.81 -8.76
CA MET A 97 8.51 2.20 -8.30
C MET A 97 8.41 1.86 -6.81
N LEU A 98 9.01 0.75 -6.43
CA LEU A 98 9.13 0.31 -5.05
C LEU A 98 10.59 0.03 -4.74
N GLY A 99 11.03 0.43 -3.54
CA GLY A 99 12.36 0.11 -3.02
C GLY A 99 12.25 -0.62 -1.70
N PHE A 100 12.54 -1.91 -1.66
CA PHE A 100 12.45 -2.73 -0.46
C PHE A 100 13.81 -2.79 0.23
N CYS A 101 13.89 -2.36 1.49
CA CYS A 101 15.02 -2.61 2.36
C CYS A 101 14.65 -3.73 3.34
N ALA A 102 15.36 -4.86 3.29
CA ALA A 102 15.05 -6.04 4.10
C ALA A 102 16.29 -6.61 4.78
N ASP A 103 16.07 -7.36 5.87
CA ASP A 103 17.15 -7.97 6.65
C ASP A 103 17.91 -9.04 5.87
N ASP A 104 17.24 -9.68 4.92
CA ASP A 104 17.78 -10.74 4.09
C ASP A 104 17.01 -10.87 2.76
N ALA A 105 17.57 -11.65 1.83
CA ALA A 105 16.96 -11.86 0.52
C ALA A 105 15.59 -12.56 0.58
N ALA A 106 15.39 -13.51 1.51
CA ALA A 106 14.15 -14.25 1.61
C ALA A 106 13.00 -13.34 2.09
N SER A 107 13.24 -12.53 3.13
CA SER A 107 12.26 -11.56 3.64
C SER A 107 11.96 -10.47 2.59
N GLY A 108 12.99 -9.96 1.90
CA GLY A 108 12.82 -9.00 0.80
C GLY A 108 11.97 -9.56 -0.36
N VAL A 109 12.25 -10.78 -0.82
CA VAL A 109 11.49 -11.42 -1.91
C VAL A 109 10.07 -11.75 -1.48
N ALA A 110 9.85 -12.17 -0.23
CA ALA A 110 8.52 -12.39 0.31
C ALA A 110 7.70 -11.08 0.30
N ALA A 111 8.29 -9.97 0.78
CA ALA A 111 7.64 -8.66 0.77
C ALA A 111 7.35 -8.18 -0.67
N LEU A 112 8.29 -8.33 -1.60
CA LEU A 112 8.09 -8.03 -3.02
C LEU A 112 6.85 -8.75 -3.57
N LYS A 113 6.79 -10.08 -3.39
CA LYS A 113 5.66 -10.90 -3.86
C LYS A 113 4.34 -10.43 -3.25
N ALA A 114 4.35 -10.12 -1.96
CA ALA A 114 3.16 -9.71 -1.22
C ALA A 114 2.62 -8.35 -1.69
N TRP A 115 3.50 -7.36 -1.82
CA TRP A 115 3.16 -6.02 -2.30
C TRP A 115 2.69 -6.05 -3.76
N VAL A 116 3.46 -6.68 -4.66
CA VAL A 116 3.11 -6.74 -6.09
C VAL A 116 1.77 -7.43 -6.30
N THR A 117 1.52 -8.54 -5.59
CA THR A 117 0.25 -9.29 -5.69
C THR A 117 -0.91 -8.48 -5.12
N SER A 118 -0.77 -7.93 -3.92
CA SER A 118 -1.85 -7.21 -3.23
C SER A 118 -2.25 -5.91 -3.94
N LEU A 119 -1.31 -5.27 -4.62
CA LEU A 119 -1.54 -4.06 -5.40
C LEU A 119 -1.97 -4.36 -6.85
N GLY A 120 -1.97 -5.62 -7.28
CA GLY A 120 -2.27 -5.99 -8.66
C GLY A 120 -1.29 -5.38 -9.67
N LEU A 121 -0.01 -5.28 -9.28
CA LEU A 121 1.07 -4.76 -10.10
C LEU A 121 1.61 -5.87 -11.03
N PRO A 122 2.23 -5.51 -12.18
CA PRO A 122 2.81 -6.50 -13.08
C PRO A 122 3.94 -7.27 -12.40
N LYS A 123 3.97 -8.58 -12.65
CA LYS A 123 5.05 -9.47 -12.22
C LYS A 123 6.07 -9.56 -13.35
N GLY A 124 7.34 -9.42 -13.01
CA GLY A 124 8.44 -9.56 -13.96
C GLY A 124 9.61 -10.34 -13.35
N THR A 125 10.73 -10.31 -14.06
CA THR A 125 11.96 -10.99 -13.67
C THR A 125 12.58 -10.30 -12.46
N LEU A 126 13.12 -11.11 -11.53
CA LEU A 126 13.96 -10.63 -10.45
C LEU A 126 15.43 -10.94 -10.78
N HIS A 127 16.22 -9.90 -11.03
CA HIS A 127 17.65 -10.01 -11.29
C HIS A 127 18.46 -9.96 -9.99
N GLY A 128 19.70 -10.45 -10.04
CA GLY A 128 20.63 -10.41 -8.92
C GLY A 128 20.55 -11.62 -7.97
N MET A 129 19.84 -12.68 -8.36
CA MET A 129 19.73 -13.93 -7.60
C MET A 129 20.57 -15.10 -8.19
N ASP A 130 21.16 -14.91 -9.36
CA ASP A 130 21.99 -15.91 -10.02
C ASP A 130 23.21 -15.25 -10.67
N ARG A 131 24.23 -16.07 -10.96
CA ARG A 131 25.34 -15.74 -11.85
C ARG A 131 25.42 -16.83 -12.91
N ASP A 132 25.22 -16.44 -14.17
CA ASP A 132 25.23 -17.34 -15.33
C ASP A 132 24.25 -18.53 -15.17
N GLY A 133 23.06 -18.27 -14.60
CA GLY A 133 22.04 -19.28 -14.35
C GLY A 133 22.28 -20.17 -13.12
N VAL A 134 23.39 -19.97 -12.41
CA VAL A 134 23.67 -20.64 -11.14
C VAL A 134 23.16 -19.78 -9.99
N PRO A 135 22.19 -20.25 -9.18
CA PRO A 135 21.68 -19.50 -8.04
C PRO A 135 22.80 -19.11 -7.08
N LEU A 136 22.77 -17.87 -6.61
CA LEU A 136 23.69 -17.37 -5.58
C LEU A 136 23.22 -17.88 -4.21
N ASP A 137 24.18 -18.25 -3.35
CA ASP A 137 23.88 -18.52 -1.94
C ASP A 137 23.57 -17.21 -1.21
N MET A 138 22.29 -16.98 -0.94
CA MET A 138 21.79 -15.74 -0.35
C MET A 138 21.94 -15.70 1.17
N SER A 139 22.37 -16.79 1.82
CA SER A 139 22.53 -16.84 3.28
C SER A 139 23.61 -15.88 3.79
N THR A 140 24.54 -15.48 2.92
CA THR A 140 25.68 -14.61 3.26
C THR A 140 25.49 -13.16 2.81
N PHE A 141 24.38 -12.82 2.13
CA PHE A 141 24.17 -11.48 1.59
C PHE A 141 23.90 -10.43 2.67
N GLY A 142 23.48 -10.87 3.86
CA GLY A 142 22.96 -9.98 4.88
C GLY A 142 21.78 -9.18 4.33
N SER A 143 21.70 -7.92 4.72
CA SER A 143 20.60 -7.04 4.31
C SER A 143 20.64 -6.72 2.82
N VAL A 144 19.45 -6.62 2.22
CA VAL A 144 19.28 -6.45 0.78
C VAL A 144 18.42 -5.23 0.46
N TYR A 145 18.61 -4.73 -0.75
CA TYR A 145 17.76 -3.75 -1.38
C TYR A 145 17.17 -4.35 -2.66
N ILE A 146 15.86 -4.28 -2.82
CA ILE A 146 15.19 -4.67 -4.06
C ILE A 146 14.55 -3.44 -4.69
N LYS A 147 14.94 -3.10 -5.91
CA LYS A 147 14.31 -2.04 -6.70
C LYS A 147 13.36 -2.66 -7.71
N TYR A 148 12.08 -2.36 -7.59
CA TYR A 148 11.02 -2.79 -8.51
C TYR A 148 10.47 -1.62 -9.31
N SER A 149 10.06 -1.88 -10.56
CA SER A 149 9.34 -0.91 -11.39
C SER A 149 8.18 -1.59 -12.11
N SER A 150 7.01 -0.95 -12.08
CA SER A 150 5.85 -1.38 -12.87
C SER A 150 6.03 -1.13 -14.38
N HIS A 151 7.03 -0.35 -14.77
CA HIS A 151 7.45 -0.15 -16.15
C HIS A 151 8.77 -0.86 -16.42
N SER A 152 9.08 -1.04 -17.70
CA SER A 152 10.40 -1.49 -18.15
C SER A 152 11.51 -0.60 -17.57
N LEU A 153 12.54 -1.22 -16.97
CA LEU A 153 13.71 -0.53 -16.42
C LEU A 153 14.78 -0.22 -17.48
N SER A 154 14.80 -0.98 -18.58
CA SER A 154 15.77 -0.90 -19.68
C SER A 154 15.19 -1.55 -20.93
N ALA A 155 15.69 -1.18 -22.11
CA ALA A 155 15.25 -1.77 -23.36
C ALA A 155 15.39 -3.31 -23.33
N GLY A 156 14.25 -4.02 -23.34
CA GLY A 156 14.19 -5.48 -23.26
C GLY A 156 13.62 -6.04 -21.96
N ASP A 157 13.58 -5.26 -20.88
CA ASP A 157 12.99 -5.70 -19.62
C ASP A 157 11.46 -5.56 -19.66
N PRO A 158 10.69 -6.61 -19.33
CA PRO A 158 9.24 -6.48 -19.24
C PRO A 158 8.82 -5.58 -18.06
N PRO A 159 7.59 -5.06 -18.06
CA PRO A 159 6.96 -4.47 -16.88
C PRO A 159 7.05 -5.39 -15.66
N GLY A 160 7.31 -4.82 -14.49
CA GLY A 160 7.38 -5.58 -13.24
C GLY A 160 8.76 -6.17 -12.93
N THR A 161 9.78 -5.82 -13.71
CA THR A 161 11.17 -6.21 -13.40
C THR A 161 11.64 -5.61 -12.09
N ALA A 162 12.41 -6.40 -11.34
CA ALA A 162 13.08 -6.00 -10.11
C ALA A 162 14.55 -6.40 -10.11
N ILE A 163 15.37 -5.66 -9.37
CA ILE A 163 16.80 -5.92 -9.20
C ILE A 163 17.10 -6.00 -7.70
N LEU A 164 17.74 -7.09 -7.28
CA LEU A 164 18.24 -7.28 -5.92
C LEU A 164 19.72 -6.93 -5.84
N SER A 165 20.12 -6.22 -4.78
CA SER A 165 21.51 -5.91 -4.45
C SER A 165 21.74 -5.96 -2.93
N GLY A 166 23.00 -6.08 -2.50
CA GLY A 166 23.35 -5.91 -1.08
C GLY A 166 23.03 -4.50 -0.58
N TYR A 167 22.66 -4.38 0.69
CA TYR A 167 22.26 -3.12 1.33
C TYR A 167 22.98 -2.92 2.65
N GLY A 168 23.85 -1.91 2.71
CA GLY A 168 24.60 -1.56 3.91
C GLY A 168 23.91 -0.53 4.82
N GLY A 169 22.64 -0.21 4.58
CA GLY A 169 21.88 0.73 5.42
C GLY A 169 21.01 0.03 6.46
N ASP A 170 20.51 0.82 7.42
CA ASP A 170 19.74 0.29 8.55
C ASP A 170 18.22 0.47 8.41
N PHE A 171 17.73 1.14 7.37
CA PHE A 171 16.28 1.25 7.14
C PHE A 171 15.66 -0.09 6.75
N ARG A 172 14.42 -0.36 7.18
CA ARG A 172 13.68 -1.59 6.85
C ARG A 172 12.24 -1.30 6.50
N GLY A 173 11.82 -1.71 5.30
CA GLY A 173 10.50 -1.42 4.74
C GLY A 173 10.54 -1.09 3.25
N VAL A 174 9.56 -0.32 2.77
CA VAL A 174 9.28 -0.11 1.35
C VAL A 174 9.14 1.38 1.06
N TYR A 175 10.03 1.91 0.24
CA TYR A 175 9.82 3.20 -0.41
C TYR A 175 8.75 3.05 -1.49
N PHE A 176 7.72 3.91 -1.46
CA PHE A 176 6.67 3.95 -2.46
C PHE A 176 6.81 5.20 -3.31
N ASN A 177 6.95 5.03 -4.63
CA ASN A 177 7.15 6.15 -5.57
C ASN A 177 6.10 6.08 -6.70
N PRO A 178 4.92 6.69 -6.51
CA PRO A 178 3.94 6.82 -7.58
C PRO A 178 4.29 8.01 -8.49
N GLN A 179 4.28 7.79 -9.79
CA GLN A 179 4.25 8.86 -10.78
C GLN A 179 2.81 9.22 -11.08
N LEU A 180 2.40 10.43 -10.70
CA LEU A 180 1.07 10.96 -10.93
C LEU A 180 1.03 11.87 -12.18
N PRO A 181 -0.15 12.14 -12.76
CA PRO A 181 -0.28 12.96 -13.97
C PRO A 181 0.21 14.41 -13.85
N ASP A 182 0.42 14.91 -12.64
CA ASP A 182 0.95 16.26 -12.41
C ASP A 182 2.47 16.38 -12.64
N GLY A 183 3.16 15.27 -12.91
CA GLY A 183 4.59 15.24 -13.21
C GLY A 183 5.50 15.48 -12.01
N LEU A 184 4.96 15.65 -10.79
CA LEU A 184 5.77 15.87 -9.60
C LEU A 184 6.36 14.54 -9.10
N PHE A 185 7.66 14.55 -8.82
CA PHE A 185 8.33 13.42 -8.19
C PHE A 185 7.83 13.25 -6.75
N ARG A 186 7.39 12.04 -6.41
CA ARG A 186 6.99 11.65 -5.08
C ARG A 186 7.72 10.40 -4.65
N GLN A 187 8.30 10.48 -3.46
CA GLN A 187 8.78 9.33 -2.73
C GLN A 187 8.31 9.49 -1.30
N TYR A 188 7.59 8.50 -0.82
CA TYR A 188 7.19 8.42 0.58
C TYR A 188 8.16 7.51 1.34
N ALA A 189 8.33 7.77 2.63
CA ALA A 189 9.19 7.04 3.53
C ALA A 189 8.96 5.53 3.53
N VAL A 190 9.86 4.86 4.23
CA VAL A 190 9.96 3.41 4.38
C VAL A 190 8.71 2.89 5.11
N LEU A 191 7.72 2.43 4.34
CA LEU A 191 6.52 1.78 4.85
C LEU A 191 6.87 0.36 5.35
N PRO A 192 6.23 -0.19 6.40
CA PRO A 192 6.58 -1.53 6.90
C PRO A 192 6.57 -2.61 5.80
N LEU A 193 7.50 -3.58 5.84
CA LEU A 193 7.54 -4.67 4.84
C LEU A 193 6.23 -5.47 4.80
N SER A 194 5.61 -5.66 5.96
CA SER A 194 4.39 -6.44 6.18
C SER A 194 3.09 -5.71 5.83
N HIS A 195 3.16 -4.50 5.26
CA HIS A 195 1.99 -3.64 5.04
C HIS A 195 0.89 -4.26 4.18
N PHE A 196 1.27 -5.09 3.23
CA PHE A 196 0.38 -5.83 2.35
C PHE A 196 0.64 -7.33 2.49
N PRO A 197 0.11 -7.99 3.53
CA PRO A 197 0.31 -9.42 3.70
C PRO A 197 -0.37 -10.18 2.56
N LEU A 198 0.24 -11.28 2.10
CA LEU A 198 -0.49 -12.25 1.28
C LEU A 198 -1.63 -12.83 2.12
N ALA A 199 -2.81 -12.95 1.53
CA ALA A 199 -3.86 -13.74 2.15
C ALA A 199 -3.35 -15.18 2.40
N PRO A 200 -3.66 -15.78 3.56
CA PRO A 200 -3.23 -17.14 3.90
C PRO A 200 -3.76 -18.19 2.91
#